data_AF-A0A819MLF4-F1
#
_entry.id   AF-A0A819MLF4-F1
#
_cell.length_a   1.000
_cell.length_b   1.000
_cell.length_c   1.000
_cell.angle_alpha   90.00
_cell.angle_beta   90.00
_cell.angle_gamma   90.00
#
_symmetry.space_group_name_H-M   'P 1'
#
loop_
_entity.id
_entity.type
_entity.pdbx_description
1 polymer ?
#
loop_
_entity_poly.entity_id
_entity_poly.type
_entity_poly.pdbx_seq_one_letter_code
_entity_poly.pdbx_strand_id
1 'polypeptide(L)'
;DIILRCDASEDDIIDLIEGNRVYVPAIYILNKIDQISIEELDIIYKIPHCVPISAHHKWNFDALLEKMWLYLKLVRIYTKPKGQLPDYSAPVVLTQGRSSVEDFCNKIHRAILQDFKYALVWGASVKHLPQKVGKEHVLIDEDVVQIVKKAG
;
A
#
# COMPACT_ATOMS: atom_id res chain seq x y z
N ASP A 1 21.67 27.83 -9.65
CA ASP A 1 22.42 26.59 -9.90
C ASP A 1 21.58 25.37 -9.58
N ILE A 2 21.48 24.46 -10.55
CA ILE A 2 20.86 23.14 -10.40
C ILE A 2 22.03 22.14 -10.29
N ILE A 3 22.11 21.41 -9.18
CA ILE A 3 23.16 20.40 -8.95
C ILE A 3 22.50 19.04 -9.05
N LEU A 4 22.80 18.29 -10.12
CA LEU A 4 22.36 16.90 -10.29
C LEU A 4 23.37 15.97 -9.61
N ARG A 5 22.88 15.11 -8.71
CA ARG A 5 23.68 14.06 -8.03
C ARG A 5 23.41 12.66 -8.59
N CYS A 6 22.71 12.57 -9.70
CA CYS A 6 22.35 11.34 -10.39
C CYS A 6 22.30 11.58 -11.90
N ASP A 7 22.36 10.50 -12.67
CA ASP A 7 22.08 10.54 -14.11
C ASP A 7 20.58 10.77 -14.29
N ALA A 8 20.19 12.02 -14.56
CA ALA A 8 18.81 12.43 -14.83
C ALA A 8 18.68 12.86 -16.29
N SER A 9 17.60 12.41 -16.94
CA SER A 9 17.25 12.84 -18.29
C SER A 9 16.58 14.22 -18.30
N GLU A 10 16.49 14.85 -19.47
CA GLU A 10 15.74 16.10 -19.65
C GLU A 10 14.27 15.93 -19.25
N ASP A 11 13.68 14.77 -19.57
CA ASP A 11 12.31 14.41 -19.18
C ASP A 11 12.15 14.34 -17.66
N ASP A 12 13.12 13.77 -16.93
CA ASP A 12 13.05 13.71 -15.45
C ASP A 12 13.04 15.10 -14.80
N ILE A 13 13.73 16.06 -15.41
CA ILE A 13 13.75 17.46 -14.96
C ILE A 13 12.41 18.12 -15.26
N ILE A 14 11.85 17.90 -16.45
CA ILE A 14 10.52 18.41 -16.84
C ILE A 14 9.46 17.85 -15.90
N ASP A 15 9.46 16.54 -15.65
CA ASP A 15 8.53 15.85 -14.76
C ASP A 15 8.54 16.46 -13.35
N LEU A 16 9.73 16.76 -12.81
CA LEU A 16 9.89 17.36 -11.49
C LEU A 16 9.34 18.79 -11.42
N ILE A 17 9.54 19.58 -12.49
CA ILE A 17 9.09 20.98 -12.56
C ILE A 17 7.57 21.06 -12.75
N GLU A 18 7.00 20.21 -13.61
CA GLU A 18 5.58 20.22 -13.92
C GLU A 18 4.72 19.78 -12.72
N GLY A 19 5.22 18.84 -11.89
CA GLY A 19 4.60 18.43 -10.62
C GLY A 19 3.18 17.84 -10.75
N ASN A 20 2.68 17.66 -11.97
CA ASN A 20 1.34 17.18 -12.29
C ASN A 20 1.34 15.70 -12.72
N ARG A 21 2.49 15.03 -12.72
CA ARG A 21 2.64 13.65 -13.16
C ARG A 21 2.34 12.67 -12.04
N VAL A 22 1.58 11.63 -12.37
CA VAL A 22 1.21 10.55 -11.46
C VAL A 22 1.93 9.28 -11.89
N TYR A 23 2.91 8.84 -11.12
CA TYR A 23 3.61 7.58 -11.36
C TYR A 23 2.76 6.41 -10.85
N VAL A 24 2.33 5.55 -11.76
CA VAL A 24 1.51 4.39 -11.46
C VAL A 24 2.31 3.11 -11.71
N PRO A 25 2.43 2.20 -10.73
CA PRO A 25 3.05 0.89 -10.95
C PRO A 25 2.30 0.11 -12.03
N ALA A 26 3.05 -0.53 -12.94
CA ALA A 26 2.49 -1.34 -14.01
C ALA A 26 3.05 -2.77 -13.96
N ILE A 27 2.19 -3.75 -14.28
CA ILE A 27 2.57 -5.16 -14.46
C ILE A 27 2.24 -5.54 -15.90
N TYR A 28 3.23 -6.06 -16.62
CA TYR A 28 3.04 -6.57 -17.97
C TYR A 28 2.55 -8.01 -17.90
N ILE A 29 1.33 -8.26 -18.37
CA ILE A 29 0.72 -9.59 -18.36
C ILE A 29 0.92 -10.22 -19.74
N LEU A 30 1.77 -11.25 -19.82
CA LEU A 30 2.02 -11.97 -21.07
C LEU A 30 1.16 -13.23 -21.11
N ASN A 31 0.03 -13.14 -21.80
CA ASN A 31 -0.92 -14.23 -21.90
C ASN A 31 -0.55 -15.22 -23.03
N LYS A 32 -1.17 -16.42 -23.00
CA LYS A 32 -1.00 -17.53 -23.95
C LYS A 32 0.31 -18.31 -23.80
N ILE A 33 0.79 -18.50 -22.58
CA ILE A 33 2.00 -19.32 -22.36
C ILE A 33 1.82 -20.80 -22.66
N ASP A 34 0.59 -21.24 -22.90
CA ASP A 34 0.27 -22.57 -23.45
C ASP A 34 0.75 -22.76 -24.91
N GLN A 35 1.16 -21.69 -25.59
CA GLN A 35 1.61 -21.72 -27.00
C GLN A 35 3.13 -21.59 -27.17
N ILE A 36 3.89 -21.52 -26.08
CA ILE A 36 5.35 -21.34 -26.10
C ILE A 36 6.07 -22.50 -25.41
N SER A 37 7.36 -22.66 -25.69
CA SER A 37 8.19 -23.67 -25.02
C SER A 37 8.64 -23.24 -23.62
N ILE A 38 9.18 -24.18 -22.84
CA ILE A 38 9.71 -23.90 -21.49
C ILE A 38 10.94 -22.99 -21.58
N GLU A 39 11.77 -23.17 -22.61
CA GLU A 39 12.96 -22.33 -22.83
C GLU A 39 12.57 -20.87 -23.15
N GLU A 40 11.49 -20.66 -23.91
CA GLU A 40 10.95 -19.32 -24.19
C GLU A 40 10.37 -18.69 -22.92
N LEU A 41 9.68 -19.49 -22.09
CA LEU A 41 9.15 -19.06 -20.81
C LEU A 41 10.27 -18.58 -19.85
N ASP A 42 11.41 -19.28 -19.79
CA ASP A 42 12.57 -18.89 -18.98
C ASP A 42 13.16 -17.53 -19.41
N ILE A 43 13.11 -17.21 -20.70
CA ILE A 43 13.53 -15.89 -21.21
C ILE A 43 12.53 -14.82 -20.74
N ILE A 44 11.24 -15.11 -20.80
CA ILE A 44 10.18 -14.19 -20.37
C ILE A 44 10.31 -13.82 -18.88
N TYR A 45 10.67 -14.78 -18.01
CA TYR A 45 10.86 -14.52 -16.59
C TYR A 45 12.01 -13.53 -16.29
N LYS A 46 12.92 -13.29 -17.24
CA LYS A 46 13.98 -12.27 -17.10
C LYS A 46 13.47 -10.85 -17.35
N ILE A 47 12.29 -10.68 -17.95
CA ILE A 47 11.71 -9.36 -18.24
C ILE A 47 11.19 -8.75 -16.92
N PRO A 48 11.63 -7.54 -16.54
CA PRO A 48 11.17 -6.90 -15.32
C PRO A 48 9.68 -6.58 -15.38
N HIS A 49 9.02 -6.53 -14.23
CA HIS A 49 7.58 -6.22 -14.11
C HIS A 49 6.63 -7.15 -14.90
N CYS A 50 7.12 -8.30 -15.39
CA CYS A 50 6.33 -9.24 -16.20
C CYS A 50 5.69 -10.36 -15.36
N VAL A 51 4.50 -10.82 -15.75
CA VAL A 51 3.91 -12.09 -15.29
C VAL A 51 3.37 -12.86 -16.51
N PRO A 52 4.00 -13.99 -16.88
CA PRO A 52 3.46 -14.89 -17.89
C PRO A 52 2.23 -15.63 -17.34
N ILE A 53 1.13 -15.68 -18.09
CA ILE A 53 -0.08 -16.42 -17.68
C ILE A 53 -0.68 -17.23 -18.84
N SER A 54 -1.48 -18.23 -18.52
CA SER A 54 -2.47 -18.77 -19.46
C SER A 54 -3.85 -18.51 -18.91
N ALA A 55 -4.58 -17.57 -19.49
CA ALA A 55 -5.93 -17.23 -19.04
C ALA A 55 -6.92 -18.38 -19.26
N HIS A 56 -6.73 -19.16 -20.33
CA HIS A 56 -7.58 -20.31 -20.64
C HIS A 56 -7.43 -21.42 -19.61
N HIS A 57 -6.18 -21.73 -19.24
CA HIS A 57 -5.87 -22.78 -18.26
C HIS A 57 -5.77 -22.27 -16.81
N LYS A 58 -5.91 -20.96 -16.60
CA LYS A 58 -5.74 -20.26 -15.32
C LYS A 58 -4.37 -20.50 -14.67
N TRP A 59 -3.33 -20.60 -15.49
CA TRP A 59 -1.96 -20.78 -14.99
C TRP A 59 -1.38 -19.46 -14.49
N ASN A 60 -0.62 -19.55 -13.40
CA ASN A 60 0.20 -18.47 -12.83
C ASN A 60 -0.60 -17.24 -12.33
N PHE A 61 -1.89 -17.42 -12.04
CA PHE A 61 -2.76 -16.37 -11.47
C PHE A 61 -2.39 -16.04 -10.02
N ASP A 62 -1.87 -17.03 -9.29
CA ASP A 62 -1.27 -16.88 -7.97
C ASP A 62 -0.09 -15.92 -7.98
N ALA A 63 0.87 -16.11 -8.90
CA ALA A 63 2.00 -15.18 -9.04
C ALA A 63 1.55 -13.78 -9.50
N LEU A 64 0.53 -13.70 -10.36
CA LEU A 64 -0.07 -12.41 -10.73
C LEU A 64 -0.64 -11.69 -9.51
N LEU A 65 -1.42 -12.39 -8.69
CA LEU A 65 -2.04 -11.84 -7.49
C LEU A 65 -0.99 -11.41 -6.46
N GLU A 66 0.05 -12.21 -6.25
CA GLU A 66 1.17 -11.88 -5.36
C GLU A 66 1.90 -10.60 -5.83
N LYS A 67 2.20 -10.51 -7.13
CA LYS A 67 2.87 -9.33 -7.69
C LYS A 67 1.99 -8.09 -7.63
N MET A 68 0.68 -8.23 -7.87
CA MET A 68 -0.29 -7.16 -7.69
C MET A 68 -0.30 -6.67 -6.23
N TRP A 69 -0.35 -7.58 -5.26
CA TRP A 69 -0.30 -7.24 -3.84
C TRP A 69 0.96 -6.44 -3.48
N LEU A 70 2.12 -6.91 -3.94
CA LEU A 70 3.40 -6.24 -3.74
C LEU A 70 3.43 -4.82 -4.32
N TYR A 71 2.84 -4.62 -5.51
CA TYR A 71 2.90 -3.35 -6.23
C TYR A 71 1.91 -2.32 -5.70
N LEU A 72 0.74 -2.79 -5.25
CA LEU A 72 -0.28 -1.92 -4.66
C LEU A 72 0.17 -1.32 -3.33
N LYS A 73 1.16 -1.94 -2.65
CA LYS A 73 1.74 -1.44 -1.39
C LYS A 73 0.65 -1.06 -0.40
N LEU A 74 -0.27 -1.99 -0.18
CA LEU A 74 -1.43 -1.79 0.69
C LEU A 74 -1.03 -1.96 2.16
N VAL A 75 -1.74 -1.23 3.02
CA VAL A 75 -1.56 -1.24 4.46
C VAL A 75 -2.91 -1.54 5.10
N ARG A 76 -3.06 -2.72 5.69
CA ARG A 76 -4.28 -3.18 6.37
C ARG A 76 -4.24 -2.74 7.82
N ILE A 77 -5.21 -1.94 8.23
CA ILE A 77 -5.34 -1.48 9.61
C ILE A 77 -6.60 -2.08 10.23
N TYR A 78 -6.44 -2.74 11.38
CA TYR A 78 -7.55 -3.39 12.07
C TYR A 78 -8.16 -2.45 13.12
N THR A 79 -9.48 -2.29 13.08
CA THR A 79 -10.19 -1.46 14.06
C THR A 79 -10.40 -2.21 15.36
N LYS A 80 -10.16 -1.55 16.49
CA LYS A 80 -10.48 -2.07 17.82
C LYS A 80 -11.34 -1.07 18.60
N PRO A 81 -12.66 -1.28 18.72
CA PRO A 81 -13.50 -0.46 19.57
C PRO A 81 -13.16 -0.61 21.07
N LYS A 82 -13.44 0.43 21.86
CA LYS A 82 -13.21 0.39 23.31
C LYS A 82 -14.09 -0.71 23.94
N GLY A 83 -13.46 -1.61 24.71
CA GLY A 83 -14.15 -2.73 25.36
C GLY A 83 -14.44 -3.92 24.45
N GLN A 84 -14.07 -3.85 23.16
CA GLN A 84 -14.21 -4.96 22.22
C GLN A 84 -12.84 -5.48 21.77
N LEU A 85 -12.85 -6.69 21.23
CA LEU A 85 -11.69 -7.28 20.56
C LEU A 85 -11.49 -6.61 19.19
N PRO A 86 -10.27 -6.65 18.63
CA PRO A 86 -10.03 -6.19 17.27
C PRO A 86 -10.83 -7.01 16.26
N ASP A 87 -11.36 -6.33 15.23
CA ASP A 87 -11.97 -6.99 14.08
C ASP A 87 -10.92 -7.26 13.01
N TYR A 88 -10.56 -8.53 12.83
CA TYR A 88 -9.61 -8.99 11.80
C TYR A 88 -10.27 -9.38 10.47
N SER A 89 -11.60 -9.35 10.39
CA SER A 89 -12.33 -9.73 9.18
C SER A 89 -12.50 -8.59 8.18
N ALA A 90 -12.55 -7.35 8.67
CA ALA A 90 -12.78 -6.15 7.86
C ALA A 90 -11.72 -5.06 8.12
N PRO A 91 -10.48 -5.23 7.63
CA PRO A 91 -9.46 -4.20 7.75
C PRO A 91 -9.80 -2.96 6.93
N VAL A 92 -9.41 -1.79 7.46
CA VAL A 92 -9.37 -0.56 6.68
C VAL A 92 -8.09 -0.58 5.86
N VAL A 93 -8.23 -0.65 4.54
CA VAL A 93 -7.09 -0.70 3.61
C VAL A 93 -6.68 0.70 3.19
N LEU A 94 -5.44 1.06 3.52
CA LEU A 94 -4.75 2.29 3.14
C LEU A 94 -3.67 1.98 2.10
N THR A 95 -3.09 3.03 1.51
CA THR A 95 -1.97 2.91 0.58
C THR A 95 -0.70 3.42 1.27
N GLN A 96 0.43 2.73 1.10
CA GLN A 96 1.71 3.15 1.65
C GLN A 96 2.05 4.59 1.21
N GLY A 97 2.43 5.44 2.16
CA GLY A 97 2.64 6.88 1.94
C GLY A 97 1.41 7.75 2.22
N ARG A 98 0.21 7.17 2.30
CA ARG A 98 -1.04 7.78 2.82
C ARG A 98 -1.67 6.87 3.87
N SER A 99 -0.88 6.55 4.89
CA SER A 99 -1.22 5.62 5.96
C SER A 99 -1.12 6.25 7.35
N SER A 100 -1.29 7.57 7.46
CA SER A 100 -1.33 8.22 8.77
C SER A 100 -2.61 7.86 9.54
N VAL A 101 -2.62 8.09 10.86
CA VAL A 101 -3.84 7.98 11.67
C VAL A 101 -4.94 8.94 11.16
N GLU A 102 -4.55 10.10 10.62
CA GLU A 102 -5.48 11.00 9.95
C GLU A 102 -6.10 10.38 8.69
N ASP A 103 -5.29 9.78 7.82
CA ASP A 103 -5.77 9.07 6.62
C ASP A 103 -6.72 7.94 7.00
N PHE A 104 -6.36 7.17 8.04
CA PHE A 104 -7.21 6.12 8.59
C PHE A 104 -8.57 6.65 9.06
N CYS A 105 -8.59 7.74 9.83
CA CYS A 105 -9.83 8.35 10.29
C CYS A 105 -10.68 8.83 9.11
N ASN A 106 -10.07 9.50 8.12
CA ASN A 106 -10.75 10.00 6.93
C ASN A 106 -11.28 8.88 6.03
N LYS A 107 -10.61 7.72 5.99
CA LYS A 107 -11.05 6.52 5.27
C LYS A 107 -12.30 5.90 5.89
N ILE A 108 -12.42 5.92 7.23
CA ILE A 108 -13.63 5.47 7.93
C ILE A 108 -14.75 6.49 7.76
N HIS A 109 -14.53 7.73 8.21
CA HIS A 109 -15.48 8.84 8.04
C HIS A 109 -14.84 10.19 8.42
N ARG A 110 -14.98 11.21 7.58
CA ARG A 110 -14.36 12.55 7.75
C ARG A 110 -14.68 13.22 9.11
N ALA A 111 -15.88 13.00 9.66
CA ALA A 111 -16.27 13.59 10.94
C ALA A 111 -15.48 13.05 12.15
N ILE A 112 -14.88 11.86 12.05
CA ILE A 112 -14.13 11.24 13.16
C ILE A 112 -12.95 12.12 13.59
N LEU A 113 -12.31 12.79 12.63
CA LEU A 113 -11.15 13.63 12.88
C LEU A 113 -11.49 14.88 13.72
N GLN A 114 -12.72 15.39 13.61
CA GLN A 114 -13.16 16.58 14.37
C GLN A 114 -13.16 16.29 15.88
N ASP A 115 -13.62 15.10 16.24
CA ASP A 115 -13.68 14.62 17.63
C ASP A 115 -12.41 13.89 18.07
N PHE A 116 -11.39 13.77 17.22
CA PHE A 116 -10.19 12.98 17.53
C PHE A 116 -9.38 13.60 18.70
N LYS A 117 -9.10 12.80 19.74
CA LYS A 117 -8.20 13.20 20.84
C LYS A 117 -6.83 12.55 20.71
N TYR A 118 -6.79 11.23 20.49
CA TYR A 118 -5.59 10.43 20.23
C TYR A 118 -6.00 9.04 19.73
N ALA A 119 -5.04 8.26 19.24
CA ALA A 119 -5.21 6.84 18.96
C ALA A 119 -4.35 6.01 19.91
N LEU A 120 -4.82 4.81 20.24
CA LEU A 120 -4.00 3.74 20.81
C LEU A 120 -3.68 2.76 19.69
N VAL A 121 -2.40 2.45 19.53
CA VAL A 121 -1.93 1.54 18.48
C VAL A 121 -1.24 0.34 19.11
N TRP A 122 -1.53 -0.83 18.56
CA TRP A 122 -0.79 -2.07 18.79
C TRP A 122 -0.24 -2.54 17.45
N GLY A 123 1.08 -2.71 17.34
CA GLY A 123 1.70 -3.25 16.15
C GLY A 123 3.13 -2.74 15.97
N ALA A 124 3.67 -2.95 14.78
CA ALA A 124 5.08 -2.69 14.49
C ALA A 124 5.41 -1.19 14.34
N SER A 125 4.41 -0.33 14.14
CA SER A 125 4.65 1.12 14.02
C SER A 125 5.00 1.81 15.34
N VAL A 126 4.80 1.14 16.48
CA VAL A 126 5.02 1.70 17.82
C VAL A 126 6.03 0.89 18.62
N LYS A 127 6.70 1.54 19.57
CA LYS A 127 7.75 0.90 20.39
C LYS A 127 7.18 0.18 21.61
N HIS A 128 6.01 0.59 22.08
CA HIS A 128 5.34 0.02 23.25
C HIS A 128 3.90 -0.36 22.90
N LEU A 129 3.36 -1.41 23.53
CA LEU A 129 2.05 -1.96 23.20
C LEU A 129 1.10 -1.86 24.42
N PRO A 130 -0.04 -1.12 24.32
CA PRO A 130 -0.31 -0.08 23.33
C PRO A 130 0.51 1.20 23.56
N GLN A 131 0.71 1.96 22.50
CA GLN A 131 1.25 3.32 22.57
C GLN A 131 0.20 4.34 22.14
N LYS A 132 0.15 5.46 22.86
CA LYS A 132 -0.67 6.62 22.50
C LYS A 132 0.03 7.43 21.41
N VAL A 133 -0.68 7.69 20.32
CA VAL A 133 -0.17 8.42 19.15
C VAL A 133 -1.11 9.54 18.72
N GLY A 134 -0.56 10.50 17.98
CA GLY A 134 -1.29 11.61 17.35
C GLY A 134 -1.77 11.27 15.94
N LYS A 135 -2.40 12.24 15.28
CA LYS A 135 -2.95 12.09 13.92
C LYS A 135 -1.89 11.93 12.83
N GLU A 136 -0.71 12.50 13.04
CA GLU A 136 0.45 12.44 12.12
C GLU A 136 1.21 11.11 12.17
N HIS A 137 0.87 10.22 13.11
CA HIS A 137 1.56 8.94 13.25
C HIS A 137 1.33 8.06 12.02
N VAL A 138 2.41 7.54 11.45
CA VAL A 138 2.37 6.67 10.27
C VAL A 138 2.12 5.24 10.72
N LEU A 139 1.02 4.65 10.25
CA LEU A 139 0.67 3.27 10.51
C LEU A 139 1.37 2.33 9.52
N ILE A 140 1.62 1.12 9.98
CA ILE A 140 2.25 0.02 9.23
C ILE A 140 1.23 -1.11 9.06
N ASP A 141 1.45 -1.99 8.08
CA ASP A 141 0.56 -3.11 7.78
C ASP A 141 0.34 -3.97 9.04
N GLU A 142 -0.91 -4.38 9.24
CA GLU A 142 -1.40 -5.16 10.37
C GLU A 142 -1.44 -4.46 11.74
N ASP A 143 -1.20 -3.14 11.79
CA ASP A 143 -1.46 -2.38 13.02
C ASP A 143 -2.94 -2.45 13.43
N VAL A 144 -3.16 -2.53 14.74
CA VAL A 144 -4.48 -2.43 15.36
C VAL A 144 -4.64 -1.03 15.95
N VAL A 145 -5.76 -0.37 15.65
CA VAL A 145 -6.01 1.02 16.06
C VAL A 145 -7.33 1.14 16.83
N GLN A 146 -7.26 1.79 17.99
CA GLN A 146 -8.41 2.25 18.75
C GLN A 146 -8.43 3.78 18.80
N ILE A 147 -9.45 4.39 18.20
CA ILE A 147 -9.64 5.84 18.21
C ILE A 147 -10.27 6.27 19.54
N VAL A 148 -9.69 7.29 20.17
CA VAL A 148 -10.26 7.91 21.37
C VAL A 148 -10.72 9.32 21.04
N LYS A 149 -11.99 9.58 21.30
CA LYS A 149 -12.62 10.89 21.07
C LYS A 149 -12.36 11.86 22.23
N LYS A 150 -12.47 13.16 21.94
CA LYS A 150 -12.49 14.23 22.96
C LYS A 150 -13.68 13.96 23.88
N ALA A 151 -13.47 14.10 25.18
CA ALA A 151 -14.60 14.15 26.10
C ALA A 151 -15.28 15.49 25.86
N GLY A 152 -16.59 15.45 25.54
CA GLY A 152 -17.44 16.63 25.59
C GLY A 152 -17.62 17.11 27.03
#